data_AF-A0AAN1TXP7-F1
#
_entry.id   AF-A0AAN1TXP7-F1
#
_cell.length_a   1.000
_cell.length_b   1.000
_cell.length_c   1.000
_cell.angle_alpha   90.00
_cell.angle_beta   90.00
_cell.angle_gamma   90.00
#
_symmetry.space_group_name_H-M   'P 1'
#
loop_
_entity.id
_entity.type
_entity.pdbx_description
1 polymer ?
#
loop_
_entity_poly.entity_id
_entity_poly.type
_entity_poly.pdbx_seq_one_letter_code
_entity_poly.pdbx_strand_id
1 'polypeptide(L)'
;MNPMIKPSFTAVWSTDAQGICIASQETPAGLMPELKGVTLSSWLSLAQADDDAKIALQLTAALELLTPFHIEVPIHCLDGKTRRVLVSGLPDCQPGTSHLQYNGFILDVTGQRKALEDALRTAAEYRLLIENSTDLIAHCDAEGRYVSISPSYSEIIGWTTEEVVGQLVVDFLHPDDRELATEALGCIFSGGVLPDVVEVRKLHRDGHYISLGTKACGVINPNSGKNIGAVLVSRDITRDKERMRNLEKLATLDTLTGLHNRAWINEKVGFMLAQADDQAYTTVMFIDLNGFKAVNDLMGHATGDALLQQVSERLRHCMRPGDSVARLGGDEFVVAAKCSNHEAASAIALRIIDSLQAPFAIDNMDVRIGAAIGISLARFGTATAKMLFENADKAMYQAKARRDGSYQFFEPAAE
;
A
#
# COMPACT_ATOMS: atom_id res chain seq x y z
N MET A 1 -24.45 19.94 13.73
CA MET A 1 -25.87 20.37 13.73
C MET A 1 -26.53 19.78 12.51
N ASN A 2 -27.44 18.82 12.69
CA ASN A 2 -28.21 18.25 11.58
C ASN A 2 -29.19 19.35 11.12
N PRO A 3 -29.15 19.84 9.87
CA PRO A 3 -30.15 20.79 9.43
C PRO A 3 -31.49 20.05 9.45
N MET A 4 -32.37 20.41 10.38
CA MET A 4 -33.73 19.87 10.39
C MET A 4 -34.35 20.19 9.03
N ILE A 5 -34.53 19.16 8.20
CA ILE A 5 -35.17 19.29 6.91
C ILE A 5 -36.62 19.63 7.21
N LYS A 6 -36.95 20.91 7.06
CA LYS A 6 -38.30 21.41 7.29
C LYS A 6 -39.22 20.93 6.17
N PRO A 7 -40.43 20.45 6.50
CA PRO A 7 -41.42 20.11 5.49
C PRO A 7 -41.76 21.35 4.65
N SER A 8 -41.95 21.19 3.34
CA SER A 8 -42.32 22.32 2.48
C SER A 8 -43.72 22.84 2.80
N PHE A 9 -44.60 21.95 3.25
CA PHE A 9 -45.91 22.30 3.78
C PHE A 9 -46.41 21.27 4.79
N THR A 10 -47.36 21.72 5.61
CA THR A 10 -48.16 20.90 6.51
C THR A 10 -49.62 21.29 6.36
N ALA A 11 -50.54 20.32 6.35
CA ALA A 11 -51.96 20.60 6.46
C ALA A 11 -52.59 19.81 7.62
N VAL A 12 -53.58 20.40 8.27
CA VAL A 12 -54.44 19.71 9.24
C VAL A 12 -55.85 19.71 8.67
N TRP A 13 -56.55 18.59 8.81
CA TRP A 13 -57.88 18.40 8.25
C TRP A 13 -58.83 17.71 9.23
N SER A 14 -60.13 17.95 9.03
CA SER A 14 -61.21 17.27 9.76
C SER A 14 -62.38 16.98 8.83
N THR A 15 -63.12 15.91 9.10
CA THR A 15 -64.29 15.50 8.29
C THR A 15 -65.62 15.71 9.00
N ASP A 16 -66.70 15.81 8.22
CA ASP A 16 -68.07 15.63 8.72
C ASP A 16 -68.45 14.15 8.85
N ALA A 17 -69.72 13.93 9.20
CA ALA A 17 -70.35 12.62 9.37
C ALA A 17 -70.37 11.77 8.11
N GLN A 18 -70.21 12.38 6.93
CA GLN A 18 -70.20 11.73 5.62
C GLN A 18 -68.76 11.48 5.13
N GLY A 19 -67.74 11.81 5.93
CA GLY A 19 -66.33 11.65 5.58
C GLY A 19 -65.81 12.73 4.62
N ILE A 20 -66.55 13.84 4.44
CA ILE A 20 -66.14 14.97 3.62
C ILE A 20 -65.32 15.92 4.49
N CYS A 21 -64.17 16.35 3.99
CA CYS A 21 -63.30 17.28 4.70
C CYS A 21 -63.96 18.67 4.83
N ILE A 22 -64.36 19.07 6.04
CA ILE A 22 -65.07 20.34 6.31
C ILE A 22 -64.14 21.47 6.74
N ALA A 23 -63.02 21.14 7.40
CA ALA A 23 -61.98 22.10 7.73
C ALA A 23 -60.64 21.54 7.25
N SER A 24 -59.89 22.39 6.55
CA SER A 24 -58.52 22.13 6.13
C SER A 24 -57.74 23.42 6.31
N GLN A 25 -56.63 23.36 7.04
CA GLN A 25 -55.70 24.47 7.18
C GLN A 25 -54.32 24.01 6.70
N GLU A 26 -53.86 24.60 5.61
CA GLU A 26 -52.55 24.33 5.01
C GLU A 26 -51.56 25.46 5.34
N THR A 27 -50.31 25.12 5.60
CA THR A 27 -49.23 26.07 5.90
C THR A 27 -47.95 25.65 5.20
N PRO A 28 -47.39 26.46 4.26
CA PRO A 28 -48.01 27.61 3.61
C PRO A 28 -49.15 27.18 2.67
N ALA A 29 -50.19 28.02 2.53
CA ALA A 29 -51.38 27.69 1.75
C ALA A 29 -51.14 27.70 0.23
N GLY A 30 -51.83 26.82 -0.49
CA GLY A 30 -51.89 26.81 -1.96
C GLY A 30 -50.86 25.90 -2.64
N LEU A 31 -50.27 24.94 -1.93
CA LEU A 31 -49.32 23.97 -2.50
C LEU A 31 -50.02 22.66 -2.88
N MET A 32 -50.97 22.19 -2.08
CA MET A 32 -51.76 20.99 -2.38
C MET A 32 -53.11 21.31 -3.04
N PRO A 33 -53.71 20.39 -3.80
CA PRO A 33 -55.09 20.52 -4.27
C PRO A 33 -56.06 20.75 -3.12
N GLU A 34 -57.13 21.51 -3.37
CA GLU A 34 -58.09 21.89 -2.33
C GLU A 34 -58.72 20.64 -1.68
N LEU A 35 -58.48 20.48 -0.38
CA LEU A 35 -58.98 19.36 0.40
C LEU A 35 -60.40 19.61 0.94
N LYS A 36 -60.81 20.87 1.07
CA LYS A 36 -62.13 21.22 1.62
C LYS A 36 -63.25 20.85 0.65
N GLY A 37 -64.30 20.20 1.16
CA GLY A 37 -65.49 19.84 0.38
C GLY A 37 -65.39 18.54 -0.41
N VAL A 38 -64.28 17.79 -0.27
CA VAL A 38 -64.08 16.48 -0.89
C VAL A 38 -63.74 15.42 0.17
N THR A 39 -63.97 14.15 -0.13
CA THR A 39 -63.48 13.04 0.71
C THR A 39 -61.97 12.84 0.48
N LEU A 40 -61.27 12.21 1.43
CA LEU A 40 -59.83 11.91 1.28
C LEU A 40 -59.53 11.06 0.05
N SER A 41 -60.39 10.10 -0.28
CA SER A 41 -60.25 9.27 -1.47
C SER A 41 -60.36 10.10 -2.75
N SER A 42 -61.35 11.00 -2.83
CA SER A 42 -61.51 11.91 -3.97
C SER A 42 -60.36 12.92 -4.06
N TRP A 43 -59.85 13.38 -2.92
CA TRP A 43 -58.68 14.25 -2.88
C TRP A 43 -57.42 13.56 -3.39
N LEU A 44 -57.18 12.30 -3.05
CA LEU A 44 -56.04 11.53 -3.61
C LEU A 44 -56.12 11.40 -5.13
N SER A 45 -57.32 11.20 -5.68
CA SER A 45 -57.53 11.20 -7.14
C SER A 45 -57.27 12.59 -7.76
N LEU A 46 -57.73 13.67 -7.12
CA LEU A 46 -57.45 15.05 -7.56
C LEU A 46 -55.95 15.38 -7.51
N ALA A 47 -55.26 14.86 -6.51
CA ALA A 47 -53.83 14.98 -6.33
C ALA A 47 -53.01 14.02 -7.19
N GLN A 48 -53.67 13.23 -8.06
CA GLN A 48 -53.05 12.25 -8.95
C GLN A 48 -52.02 11.38 -8.20
N ALA A 49 -52.44 10.81 -7.07
CA ALA A 49 -51.60 9.92 -6.30
C ALA A 49 -51.29 8.64 -7.09
N ASP A 50 -50.03 8.17 -7.07
CA ASP A 50 -49.69 6.84 -7.57
C ASP A 50 -50.37 5.77 -6.69
N ASP A 51 -50.80 4.65 -7.29
CA ASP A 51 -51.55 3.55 -6.64
C ASP A 51 -52.88 3.98 -5.95
N ASP A 52 -53.56 4.98 -6.52
CA ASP A 52 -54.83 5.54 -6.03
C ASP A 52 -55.89 4.49 -5.63
N ALA A 53 -56.08 3.44 -6.43
CA ALA A 53 -57.09 2.41 -6.20
C ALA A 53 -56.83 1.56 -4.93
N LYS A 54 -55.57 1.26 -4.61
CA LYS A 54 -55.20 0.45 -3.44
C LYS A 54 -55.26 1.27 -2.16
N ILE A 55 -54.78 2.52 -2.22
CA ILE A 55 -54.79 3.45 -1.10
C ILE A 55 -56.23 3.87 -0.77
N ALA A 56 -57.08 4.07 -1.79
CA ALA A 56 -58.49 4.32 -1.61
C ALA A 56 -59.19 3.16 -0.88
N LEU A 57 -58.92 1.90 -1.25
CA LEU A 57 -59.48 0.74 -0.57
C LEU A 57 -59.06 0.67 0.91
N GLN A 58 -57.78 0.95 1.21
CA GLN A 58 -57.27 0.98 2.58
C GLN A 58 -57.90 2.10 3.41
N LEU A 59 -58.09 3.27 2.81
CA LEU A 59 -58.76 4.40 3.45
C LEU A 59 -60.23 4.09 3.71
N THR A 60 -60.96 3.54 2.74
CA THR A 60 -62.35 3.14 2.91
C THR A 60 -62.49 2.13 4.04
N ALA A 61 -61.65 1.09 4.07
CA ALA A 61 -61.65 0.10 5.13
C ALA A 61 -61.32 0.70 6.51
N ALA A 62 -60.34 1.62 6.58
CA ALA A 62 -59.96 2.28 7.84
C ALA A 62 -61.06 3.19 8.38
N LEU A 63 -61.79 3.89 7.49
CA LEU A 63 -62.92 4.76 7.83
C LEU A 63 -64.15 3.94 8.25
N GLU A 64 -64.42 2.80 7.60
CA GLU A 64 -65.51 1.88 7.96
C GLU A 64 -65.26 1.18 9.31
N LEU A 65 -64.01 0.77 9.58
CA LEU A 65 -63.62 0.05 10.79
C LEU A 65 -63.24 0.96 11.96
N LEU A 66 -63.31 2.28 11.78
CA LEU A 66 -62.95 3.27 12.79
C LEU A 66 -61.52 3.12 13.34
N THR A 67 -60.58 2.79 12.46
CA THR A 67 -59.18 2.61 12.85
C THR A 67 -58.33 3.82 12.47
N PRO A 68 -57.34 4.18 13.31
CA PRO A 68 -56.22 5.04 12.91
C PRO A 68 -55.56 4.57 11.62
N PHE A 69 -55.10 5.50 10.79
CA PHE A 69 -54.30 5.19 9.62
C PHE A 69 -53.15 6.19 9.41
N HIS A 70 -52.10 5.68 8.77
CA HIS A 70 -50.94 6.44 8.32
C HIS A 70 -50.52 5.87 6.96
N ILE A 71 -50.49 6.73 5.94
CA ILE A 71 -50.15 6.34 4.57
C ILE A 71 -49.20 7.37 3.97
N GLU A 72 -48.10 6.90 3.41
CA GLU A 72 -47.19 7.72 2.62
C GLU A 72 -47.52 7.57 1.15
N VAL A 73 -47.78 8.69 0.48
CA VAL A 73 -48.23 8.70 -0.90
C VAL A 73 -47.60 9.87 -1.67
N PRO A 74 -47.09 9.65 -2.90
CA PRO A 74 -46.71 10.76 -3.76
C PRO A 74 -47.97 11.48 -4.25
N ILE A 75 -47.99 12.81 -4.17
CA ILE A 75 -49.03 13.67 -4.70
C ILE A 75 -48.44 14.68 -5.69
N HIS A 76 -49.22 15.05 -6.70
CA HIS A 76 -48.91 16.15 -7.61
C HIS A 76 -49.41 17.46 -7.00
N CYS A 77 -48.46 18.34 -6.66
CA CYS A 77 -48.75 19.66 -6.10
C CYS A 77 -49.05 20.69 -7.20
N LEU A 78 -49.70 21.79 -6.82
CA LEU A 78 -50.11 22.87 -7.73
C LEU A 78 -48.95 23.63 -8.37
N ASP A 79 -47.74 23.53 -7.80
CA ASP A 79 -46.52 24.09 -8.37
C ASP A 79 -45.86 23.19 -9.43
N GLY A 80 -46.56 22.10 -9.83
CA GLY A 80 -46.11 21.14 -10.83
C GLY A 80 -45.08 20.13 -10.32
N LYS A 81 -44.77 20.11 -9.02
CA LYS A 81 -43.83 19.15 -8.43
C LYS A 81 -44.58 18.01 -7.75
N THR A 82 -44.08 16.79 -7.91
CA THR A 82 -44.53 15.65 -7.11
C THR A 82 -43.85 15.67 -5.75
N ARG A 83 -44.64 15.61 -4.68
CA ARG A 83 -44.16 15.53 -3.29
C ARG A 83 -44.69 14.28 -2.62
N ARG A 84 -43.86 13.59 -1.85
CA ARG A 84 -44.29 12.46 -1.03
C ARG A 84 -44.79 12.98 0.31
N VAL A 85 -46.06 12.71 0.61
CA VAL A 85 -46.74 13.20 1.80
C VAL A 85 -47.15 12.05 2.71
N LEU A 86 -47.02 12.25 4.01
CA LEU A 86 -47.61 11.39 5.03
C LEU A 86 -49.01 11.91 5.34
N VAL A 87 -50.03 11.15 4.98
CA VAL A 87 -51.43 11.40 5.35
C VAL A 87 -51.75 10.54 6.56
N SER A 88 -52.20 11.17 7.64
CA SER A 88 -52.61 10.50 8.87
C SER A 88 -54.01 10.93 9.26
N GLY A 89 -54.82 9.98 9.72
CA GLY A 89 -56.14 10.25 10.27
C GLY A 89 -56.42 9.42 11.52
N LEU A 90 -57.09 10.05 12.49
CA LEU A 90 -57.57 9.45 13.72
C LEU A 90 -59.07 9.71 13.85
N PRO A 91 -59.86 8.70 14.29
CA PRO A 91 -61.28 8.91 14.59
C PRO A 91 -61.42 9.79 15.85
N ASP A 92 -62.30 10.77 15.79
CA ASP A 92 -62.71 11.60 16.93
C ASP A 92 -64.03 11.05 17.48
N CYS A 93 -63.95 10.39 18.63
CA CYS A 93 -65.11 9.82 19.33
C CYS A 93 -65.55 10.76 20.45
N GLN A 94 -66.27 11.84 20.12
CA GLN A 94 -66.92 12.66 21.15
C GLN A 94 -68.14 11.94 21.76
N PRO A 95 -68.29 11.93 23.09
CA PRO A 95 -69.44 11.32 23.75
C PRO A 95 -70.71 12.17 23.50
N GLY A 96 -71.64 11.64 22.70
CA GLY A 96 -72.96 12.24 22.45
C GLY A 96 -73.27 12.57 20.99
N THR A 97 -72.31 12.45 20.07
CA THR A 97 -72.54 12.59 18.63
C THR A 97 -72.65 11.23 17.96
N SER A 98 -73.78 10.96 17.29
CA SER A 98 -74.02 9.73 16.51
C SER A 98 -73.23 9.67 15.19
N HIS A 99 -72.29 10.59 14.99
CA HIS A 99 -71.64 10.86 13.72
C HIS A 99 -70.12 10.86 13.85
N LEU A 100 -69.49 10.16 12.91
CA LEU A 100 -68.09 9.75 12.90
C LEU A 100 -67.26 10.85 12.26
N GLN A 101 -66.44 11.54 13.05
CA GLN A 101 -65.53 12.56 12.54
C GLN A 101 -64.11 12.01 12.55
N TYR A 102 -63.32 12.35 11.53
CA TYR A 102 -61.89 12.06 11.50
C TYR A 102 -61.12 13.37 11.55
N ASN A 103 -60.06 13.39 12.33
CA ASN A 103 -59.09 14.48 12.39
C ASN A 103 -57.73 13.96 11.98
N GLY A 104 -56.97 14.75 11.23
CA GLY A 104 -55.74 14.27 10.66
C GLY A 104 -54.80 15.37 10.20
N PHE A 105 -53.65 14.95 9.71
CA PHE A 105 -52.67 15.86 9.12
C PHE A 105 -52.07 15.28 7.84
N ILE A 106 -51.50 16.17 7.05
CA ILE A 106 -50.72 15.88 5.85
C ILE A 106 -49.37 16.57 6.04
N LEU A 107 -48.29 15.81 5.95
CA LEU A 107 -46.93 16.31 6.15
C LEU A 107 -46.10 16.00 4.90
N ASP A 108 -45.47 17.01 4.30
CA ASP A 108 -44.47 16.79 3.25
C ASP A 108 -43.21 16.14 3.84
N VAL A 109 -42.98 14.88 3.49
CA VAL A 109 -41.83 14.09 3.93
C VAL A 109 -40.78 13.92 2.81
N THR A 110 -40.95 14.60 1.66
CA THR A 110 -40.09 14.44 0.48
C THR A 110 -38.61 14.67 0.81
N GLY A 111 -38.30 15.77 1.48
CA GLY A 111 -36.91 16.12 1.81
C GLY A 111 -36.28 15.13 2.79
N GLN A 112 -37.04 14.69 3.79
CA GLN A 112 -36.58 13.73 4.81
C GLN A 112 -36.34 12.35 4.20
N ARG A 113 -37.28 11.91 3.34
CA ARG A 113 -37.18 10.62 2.66
C ARG A 113 -36.01 10.59 1.68
N LYS A 114 -35.84 11.64 0.89
CA LYS A 114 -34.71 11.77 -0.03
C LYS A 114 -33.38 11.78 0.72
N ALA A 115 -33.27 12.51 1.83
CA ALA A 115 -32.04 12.52 2.63
C ALA A 115 -31.73 11.15 3.26
N LEU A 116 -32.75 10.41 3.70
CA LEU A 116 -32.58 9.05 4.19
C LEU A 116 -32.13 8.10 3.07
N GLU A 117 -32.77 8.15 1.90
CA GLU A 117 -32.41 7.35 0.74
C GLU A 117 -31.00 7.67 0.24
N ASP A 118 -30.65 8.95 0.16
CA ASP A 118 -29.30 9.40 -0.19
C ASP A 118 -28.28 8.91 0.84
N ALA A 119 -28.56 9.02 2.14
CA ALA A 119 -27.68 8.52 3.19
C ALA A 119 -27.50 6.99 3.12
N LEU A 120 -28.59 6.25 2.89
CA LEU A 120 -28.54 4.79 2.71
C LEU A 120 -27.75 4.40 1.47
N ARG A 121 -27.94 5.11 0.35
CA ARG A 121 -27.19 4.89 -0.88
C ARG A 121 -25.70 5.17 -0.68
N THR A 122 -25.35 6.32 -0.11
CA THR A 122 -23.96 6.68 0.16
C THR A 122 -23.31 5.70 1.14
N ALA A 123 -24.02 5.25 2.18
CA ALA A 123 -23.52 4.21 3.07
C ALA A 123 -23.28 2.88 2.34
N ALA A 124 -24.18 2.48 1.43
CA ALA A 124 -24.02 1.28 0.61
C ALA A 124 -22.83 1.40 -0.37
N GLU A 125 -22.66 2.57 -1.01
CA GLU A 125 -21.53 2.86 -1.90
C GLU A 125 -20.19 2.81 -1.14
N TYR A 126 -20.10 3.46 0.03
CA TYR A 126 -18.89 3.39 0.87
C TYR A 126 -18.58 1.97 1.34
N ARG A 127 -19.61 1.20 1.71
CA ARG A 127 -19.42 -0.21 2.08
C ARG A 127 -18.86 -1.02 0.92
N LEU A 128 -19.39 -0.85 -0.30
CA LEU A 128 -18.87 -1.53 -1.49
C LEU A 128 -17.41 -1.14 -1.78
N LEU A 129 -17.04 0.14 -1.62
CA LEU A 129 -15.66 0.60 -1.78
C LEU A 129 -14.71 -0.07 -0.77
N ILE A 130 -15.13 -0.21 0.49
CA ILE A 130 -14.33 -0.88 1.53
C ILE A 130 -14.24 -2.39 1.27
N GLU A 131 -15.36 -3.03 0.92
CA GLU A 131 -15.43 -4.47 0.68
C GLU A 131 -14.63 -4.91 -0.55
N ASN A 132 -14.52 -4.07 -1.57
CA ASN A 132 -13.75 -4.35 -2.79
C ASN A 132 -12.34 -3.73 -2.77
N SER A 133 -11.92 -3.14 -1.64
CA SER A 133 -10.56 -2.62 -1.49
C SER A 133 -9.56 -3.76 -1.35
N THR A 134 -8.48 -3.71 -2.13
CA THR A 134 -7.32 -4.59 -1.97
C THR A 134 -6.38 -4.13 -0.84
N ASP A 135 -6.53 -2.88 -0.37
CA ASP A 135 -5.84 -2.40 0.82
C ASP A 135 -6.55 -2.94 2.08
N LEU A 136 -5.76 -3.21 3.12
CA LEU A 136 -6.21 -3.61 4.46
C LEU A 136 -6.73 -2.38 5.21
N ILE A 137 -8.03 -2.29 5.44
CA ILE A 137 -8.64 -1.18 6.16
C ILE A 137 -9.07 -1.66 7.54
N ALA A 138 -8.70 -0.92 8.58
CA ALA A 138 -9.18 -1.18 9.93
C ALA A 138 -9.55 0.10 10.65
N HIS A 139 -10.52 -0.01 11.54
CA HIS A 139 -10.87 1.02 12.50
C HIS A 139 -10.55 0.51 13.90
N CYS A 140 -9.85 1.32 14.69
CA CYS A 140 -9.56 1.04 16.08
C CYS A 140 -10.09 2.15 16.99
N ASP A 141 -10.41 1.79 18.23
CA ASP A 141 -10.85 2.73 19.27
C ASP A 141 -9.68 3.53 19.88
N ALA A 142 -9.97 4.38 20.86
CA ALA A 142 -8.99 5.23 21.52
C ALA A 142 -7.95 4.43 22.35
N GLU A 143 -8.26 3.18 22.67
CA GLU A 143 -7.37 2.23 23.35
C GLU A 143 -6.53 1.41 22.35
N GLY A 144 -6.71 1.63 21.05
CA GLY A 144 -5.97 0.93 20.00
C GLY A 144 -6.47 -0.50 19.75
N ARG A 145 -7.71 -0.83 20.12
CA ARG A 145 -8.33 -2.12 19.83
C ARG A 145 -9.11 -2.07 18.54
N TYR A 146 -9.07 -3.16 17.76
CA TYR A 146 -9.85 -3.25 16.54
C TYR A 146 -11.35 -3.21 16.81
N VAL A 147 -12.04 -2.27 16.18
CA VAL A 147 -13.51 -2.14 16.19
C VAL A 147 -14.11 -2.78 14.96
N SER A 148 -13.47 -2.59 13.80
CA SER A 148 -13.85 -3.23 12.55
C SER A 148 -12.66 -3.34 11.61
N ILE A 149 -12.73 -4.30 10.68
CA ILE A 149 -11.72 -4.55 9.65
C ILE A 149 -12.41 -4.85 8.32
N SER A 150 -11.75 -4.57 7.20
CA SER A 150 -12.20 -4.94 5.86
C SER A 150 -12.04 -6.46 5.61
N PRO A 151 -12.80 -7.05 4.66
CA PRO A 151 -12.66 -8.46 4.29
C PRO A 151 -11.26 -8.85 3.81
N SER A 152 -10.50 -7.90 3.25
CA SER A 152 -9.11 -8.09 2.82
C SER A 152 -8.17 -8.57 3.93
N TYR A 153 -8.53 -8.39 5.21
CA TYR A 153 -7.79 -8.99 6.33
C TYR A 153 -7.78 -10.52 6.25
N SER A 154 -8.92 -11.14 5.99
CA SER A 154 -8.99 -12.61 5.89
C SER A 154 -8.26 -13.11 4.65
N GLU A 155 -8.27 -12.36 3.56
CA GLU A 155 -7.62 -12.74 2.30
C GLU A 155 -6.09 -12.58 2.34
N ILE A 156 -5.59 -11.49 2.92
CA ILE A 156 -4.15 -11.14 2.89
C ILE A 156 -3.42 -11.62 4.13
N ILE A 157 -4.01 -11.46 5.33
CA ILE A 157 -3.34 -11.81 6.60
C ILE A 157 -3.85 -13.11 7.24
N GLY A 158 -4.92 -13.71 6.68
CA GLY A 158 -5.49 -14.98 7.12
C GLY A 158 -6.33 -14.91 8.40
N TRP A 159 -6.49 -13.73 8.99
CA TRP A 159 -7.26 -13.55 10.23
C TRP A 159 -8.70 -13.15 9.94
N THR A 160 -9.64 -13.74 10.68
CA THR A 160 -11.07 -13.43 10.56
C THR A 160 -11.46 -12.21 11.40
N THR A 161 -12.58 -11.58 11.08
CA THR A 161 -13.10 -10.44 11.86
C THR A 161 -13.34 -10.83 13.32
N GLU A 162 -13.86 -12.03 13.56
CA GLU A 162 -14.17 -12.54 14.90
C GLU A 162 -12.92 -12.76 15.77
N GLU A 163 -11.78 -13.07 15.16
CA GLU A 163 -10.52 -13.29 15.87
C GLU A 163 -9.78 -11.97 16.20
N VAL A 164 -9.98 -10.95 15.37
CA VAL A 164 -9.21 -9.69 15.42
C VAL A 164 -9.94 -8.60 16.19
N VAL A 165 -11.26 -8.49 16.06
CA VAL A 165 -12.05 -7.45 16.73
C VAL A 165 -11.94 -7.58 18.25
N GLY A 166 -11.71 -6.46 18.94
CA GLY A 166 -11.48 -6.37 20.38
C GLY A 166 -10.02 -6.56 20.82
N GLN A 167 -9.16 -7.09 19.95
CA GLN A 167 -7.73 -7.25 20.22
C GLN A 167 -6.95 -5.96 19.90
N LEU A 168 -5.77 -5.80 20.51
CA LEU A 168 -4.93 -4.63 20.25
C LEU A 168 -4.24 -4.73 18.89
N VAL A 169 -4.18 -3.61 18.17
CA VAL A 169 -3.50 -3.52 16.87
C VAL A 169 -2.05 -4.01 16.92
N VAL A 170 -1.34 -3.65 18.00
CA VAL A 170 0.10 -3.94 18.18
C VAL A 170 0.39 -5.42 18.42
N ASP A 171 -0.57 -6.22 18.86
CA ASP A 171 -0.37 -7.65 19.13
C ASP A 171 -0.13 -8.44 17.83
N PHE A 172 -0.70 -7.95 16.72
CA PHE A 172 -0.52 -8.51 15.38
C PHE A 172 0.71 -7.96 14.66
N LEU A 173 1.53 -7.12 15.30
CA LEU A 173 2.76 -6.61 14.70
C LEU A 173 3.98 -7.44 15.12
N HIS A 174 5.02 -7.40 14.29
CA HIS A 174 6.33 -7.90 14.62
C HIS A 174 6.84 -7.26 15.92
N PRO A 175 7.47 -8.02 16.84
CA PRO A 175 7.92 -7.50 18.14
C PRO A 175 8.68 -6.18 18.07
N ASP A 176 9.65 -6.07 17.16
CA ASP A 176 10.45 -4.85 16.95
C ASP A 176 9.63 -3.62 16.52
N ASP A 177 8.45 -3.82 15.92
CA ASP A 177 7.63 -2.72 15.36
C ASP A 177 6.58 -2.23 16.39
N ARG A 178 6.39 -2.95 17.50
CA ARG A 178 5.30 -2.69 18.47
C ARG A 178 5.46 -1.38 19.21
N GLU A 179 6.67 -1.06 19.65
CA GLU A 179 6.96 0.17 20.41
C GLU A 179 6.70 1.41 19.55
N LEU A 180 7.31 1.45 18.35
CA LEU A 180 7.11 2.52 17.37
C LEU A 180 5.64 2.69 16.98
N ALA A 181 4.91 1.59 16.77
CA ALA A 181 3.48 1.66 16.43
C ALA A 181 2.63 2.19 17.60
N THR A 182 2.98 1.83 18.84
CA THR A 182 2.29 2.32 20.04
C THR A 182 2.48 3.83 20.20
N GLU A 183 3.71 4.32 20.02
CA GLU A 183 4.01 5.75 20.03
C GLU A 183 3.27 6.48 18.90
N ALA A 184 3.22 5.89 17.70
CA ALA A 184 2.54 6.49 16.57
C ALA A 184 1.02 6.63 16.81
N LEU A 185 0.37 5.58 17.31
CA LEU A 185 -1.04 5.62 17.71
C LEU A 185 -1.29 6.66 18.82
N GLY A 186 -0.41 6.70 19.84
CA GLY A 186 -0.47 7.71 20.89
C GLY A 186 -0.40 9.14 20.35
N CYS A 187 0.51 9.40 19.41
CA CYS A 187 0.62 10.69 18.72
C CYS A 187 -0.68 11.06 17.98
N ILE A 188 -1.28 10.14 17.22
CA ILE A 188 -2.57 10.37 16.53
C ILE A 188 -3.66 10.73 17.53
N PHE A 189 -3.76 9.97 18.63
CA PHE A 189 -4.79 10.20 19.65
C PHE A 189 -4.63 11.55 20.35
N SER A 190 -3.40 12.04 20.51
CA SER A 190 -3.12 13.40 20.99
C SER A 190 -3.29 14.51 19.94
N GLY A 191 -3.63 14.20 18.70
CA GLY A 191 -3.77 15.17 17.61
C GLY A 191 -2.46 15.61 16.96
N GLY A 192 -1.40 14.82 17.13
CA GLY A 192 -0.09 15.04 16.50
C GLY A 192 -0.07 14.67 15.01
N VAL A 193 0.98 15.10 14.33
CA VAL A 193 1.21 14.79 12.91
C VAL A 193 2.18 13.62 12.81
N LEU A 194 1.77 12.56 12.12
CA LEU A 194 2.64 11.44 11.77
C LEU A 194 3.26 11.60 10.38
N PRO A 195 4.32 10.84 10.08
CA PRO A 195 4.70 10.55 8.70
C PRO A 195 3.51 10.06 7.88
N ASP A 196 3.47 10.40 6.59
CA ASP A 196 2.34 10.06 5.71
C ASP A 196 2.11 8.54 5.58
N VAL A 197 3.20 7.76 5.62
CA VAL A 197 3.17 6.29 5.61
C VAL A 197 4.23 5.75 6.57
N VAL A 198 3.85 4.77 7.39
CA VAL A 198 4.73 4.03 8.29
C VAL A 198 4.80 2.57 7.82
N GLU A 199 6.01 2.04 7.70
CA GLU A 199 6.20 0.63 7.39
C GLU A 199 6.11 -0.22 8.64
N VAL A 200 5.26 -1.24 8.61
CA VAL A 200 5.09 -2.20 9.71
C VAL A 200 5.02 -3.62 9.16
N ARG A 201 5.49 -4.59 9.95
CA ARG A 201 5.38 -6.01 9.63
C ARG A 201 4.23 -6.61 10.43
N LYS A 202 3.25 -7.17 9.73
CA LYS A 202 2.06 -7.76 10.36
C LYS A 202 2.12 -9.28 10.31
N LEU A 203 1.73 -9.92 11.41
CA LEU A 203 1.72 -11.36 11.59
C LEU A 203 0.58 -12.00 10.81
N HIS A 204 0.93 -12.86 9.86
CA HIS A 204 -0.02 -13.74 9.18
C HIS A 204 -0.45 -14.89 10.11
N ARG A 205 -1.65 -15.43 9.92
CA ARG A 205 -2.17 -16.59 10.69
C ARG A 205 -1.18 -17.77 10.75
N ASP A 206 -0.49 -18.03 9.64
CA ASP A 206 0.50 -19.11 9.50
C ASP A 206 1.87 -18.81 10.16
N GLY A 207 2.01 -17.69 10.87
CA GLY A 207 3.19 -17.37 11.67
C GLY A 207 4.31 -16.60 10.95
N HIS A 208 4.19 -16.35 9.64
CA HIS A 208 5.12 -15.48 8.90
C HIS A 208 4.67 -14.00 8.95
N TYR A 209 5.50 -13.08 8.46
CA TYR A 209 5.21 -11.65 8.46
C TYR A 209 5.05 -11.07 7.06
N ILE A 210 4.07 -10.17 6.90
CA ILE A 210 3.81 -9.42 5.67
C ILE A 210 4.21 -7.95 5.89
N SER A 211 4.93 -7.38 4.93
CA SER A 211 5.37 -5.97 5.00
C SER A 211 4.28 -5.05 4.49
N LEU A 212 3.83 -4.12 5.33
CA LEU A 212 2.74 -3.20 5.03
C LEU A 212 3.20 -1.74 5.10
N GLY A 213 2.86 -0.95 4.08
CA GLY A 213 2.88 0.51 4.18
C GLY A 213 1.55 1.00 4.74
N THR A 214 1.56 1.54 5.95
CA THR A 214 0.34 1.91 6.69
C THR A 214 0.22 3.42 6.84
N LYS A 215 -0.92 3.95 6.40
CA LYS A 215 -1.36 5.31 6.70
C LYS A 215 -2.41 5.26 7.80
N ALA A 216 -2.23 6.08 8.82
CA ALA A 216 -3.11 6.10 9.99
C ALA A 216 -3.69 7.51 10.18
N CYS A 217 -5.02 7.58 10.29
CA CYS A 217 -5.77 8.83 10.40
C CYS A 217 -6.65 8.79 11.65
N GLY A 218 -6.53 9.79 12.51
CA GLY A 218 -7.39 9.93 13.69
C GLY A 218 -8.84 10.20 13.32
N VAL A 219 -9.77 9.59 14.05
CA VAL A 219 -11.21 9.80 13.89
C VAL A 219 -11.67 10.78 14.96
N ILE A 220 -12.16 11.95 14.53
CA ILE A 220 -12.63 12.99 15.45
C ILE A 220 -14.15 12.91 15.57
N ASN A 221 -14.64 12.89 16.80
CA ASN A 221 -16.06 13.02 17.06
C ASN A 221 -16.53 14.45 16.71
N PRO A 222 -17.45 14.63 15.75
CA PRO A 222 -17.86 15.95 15.27
C PRO A 222 -18.62 16.78 16.32
N ASN A 223 -19.15 16.17 17.37
CA ASN A 223 -19.87 16.86 18.43
C ASN A 223 -18.96 17.30 19.60
N SER A 224 -17.95 16.50 19.94
CA SER A 224 -17.07 16.78 21.09
C SER A 224 -15.69 17.30 20.69
N GLY A 225 -15.31 17.20 19.42
CA GLY A 225 -13.97 17.53 18.93
C GLY A 225 -12.87 16.60 19.46
N LYS A 226 -13.21 15.55 20.21
CA LYS A 226 -12.26 14.58 20.75
C LYS A 226 -11.96 13.49 19.74
N ASN A 227 -10.71 13.02 19.74
CA ASN A 227 -10.33 11.81 19.02
C ASN A 227 -11.01 10.59 19.69
N ILE A 228 -11.66 9.75 18.89
CA ILE A 228 -12.39 8.54 19.32
C ILE A 228 -11.78 7.25 18.77
N GLY A 229 -10.64 7.34 18.06
CA GLY A 229 -10.00 6.20 17.43
C GLY A 229 -9.17 6.55 16.21
N ALA A 230 -8.77 5.54 15.45
CA ALA A 230 -8.03 5.74 14.20
C ALA A 230 -8.47 4.78 13.12
N VAL A 231 -8.45 5.25 11.87
CA VAL A 231 -8.54 4.41 10.67
C VAL A 231 -7.14 4.14 10.16
N LEU A 232 -6.83 2.87 9.98
CA LEU A 232 -5.57 2.36 9.45
C LEU A 232 -5.84 1.83 8.04
N VAL A 233 -5.14 2.36 7.05
CA VAL A 233 -5.16 1.87 5.67
C VAL A 233 -3.77 1.36 5.35
N SER A 234 -3.65 0.04 5.16
CA SER A 234 -2.39 -0.65 4.98
C SER A 234 -2.33 -1.31 3.61
N ARG A 235 -1.28 -1.03 2.86
CA ARG A 235 -1.01 -1.66 1.57
C ARG A 235 0.08 -2.72 1.72
N ASP A 236 -0.13 -3.89 1.13
CA ASP A 236 0.94 -4.89 1.02
C ASP A 236 2.03 -4.41 0.05
N ILE A 237 3.23 -4.19 0.59
CA ILE A 237 4.41 -3.75 -0.14
C ILE A 237 5.45 -4.87 -0.26
N THR A 238 5.11 -6.10 0.12
CA THR A 238 6.04 -7.24 0.13
C THR A 238 6.64 -7.47 -1.25
N ARG A 239 5.80 -7.53 -2.29
CA ARG A 239 6.25 -7.71 -3.69
C ARG A 239 7.11 -6.56 -4.19
N ASP A 240 6.80 -5.33 -3.80
CA ASP A 240 7.56 -4.15 -4.22
C ASP A 240 8.93 -4.12 -3.53
N LYS A 241 9.01 -4.50 -2.24
CA LYS A 241 10.28 -4.65 -1.53
C LYS A 241 11.12 -5.80 -2.09
N GLU A 242 10.51 -6.93 -2.44
CA GLU A 242 11.22 -8.03 -3.11
C GLU A 242 11.77 -7.61 -4.47
N ARG A 243 10.98 -6.89 -5.27
CA ARG A 243 11.44 -6.33 -6.55
C ARG A 243 12.57 -5.34 -6.36
N MET A 244 12.45 -4.41 -5.42
CA MET A 244 13.48 -3.42 -5.12
C MET A 244 14.77 -4.09 -4.68
N ARG A 245 14.70 -5.06 -3.77
CA ARG A 245 15.85 -5.84 -3.31
C ARG A 245 16.49 -6.65 -4.44
N ASN A 246 15.68 -7.19 -5.36
CA ASN A 246 16.20 -7.90 -6.53
C ASN A 246 16.87 -6.93 -7.52
N LEU A 247 16.31 -5.74 -7.73
CA LEU A 247 16.92 -4.69 -8.54
C LEU A 247 18.24 -4.22 -7.93
N GLU A 248 18.31 -4.02 -6.61
CA GLU A 248 19.56 -3.68 -5.91
C GLU A 248 20.62 -4.77 -6.08
N LYS A 249 20.22 -6.05 -5.94
CA LYS A 249 21.12 -7.18 -6.22
C LYS A 249 21.63 -7.14 -7.66
N LEU A 250 20.76 -6.94 -8.66
CA LEU A 250 21.18 -6.85 -10.07
C LEU A 250 22.06 -5.62 -10.34
N ALA A 251 21.81 -4.52 -9.63
CA ALA A 251 22.59 -3.29 -9.74
C ALA A 251 23.99 -3.43 -9.12
N THR A 252 24.20 -4.34 -8.17
CA THR A 252 25.45 -4.42 -7.38
C THR A 252 26.21 -5.74 -7.46
N LEU A 253 25.57 -6.82 -7.92
CA LEU A 253 26.13 -8.18 -7.96
C LEU A 253 26.14 -8.77 -9.37
N ASP A 254 27.12 -9.63 -9.64
CA ASP A 254 27.17 -10.52 -10.80
C ASP A 254 26.30 -11.75 -10.53
N THR A 255 25.36 -12.05 -11.43
CA THR A 255 24.34 -13.08 -11.22
C THR A 255 24.89 -14.51 -11.24
N LEU A 256 26.01 -14.75 -11.92
CA LEU A 256 26.61 -16.08 -12.02
C LEU A 256 27.45 -16.42 -10.80
N THR A 257 28.28 -15.47 -10.34
CA THR A 257 29.29 -15.70 -9.29
C THR A 257 28.87 -15.20 -7.92
N GLY A 258 27.87 -14.33 -7.86
CA GLY A 258 27.47 -13.60 -6.65
C GLY A 258 28.50 -12.60 -6.15
N LEU A 259 29.61 -12.37 -6.88
CA LEU A 259 30.54 -11.29 -6.56
C LEU A 259 29.89 -9.94 -6.84
N HIS A 260 30.52 -8.86 -6.38
CA HIS A 260 30.12 -7.54 -6.83
C HIS A 260 30.34 -7.38 -8.34
N ASN A 261 29.54 -6.53 -8.98
CA ASN A 261 29.65 -6.26 -10.41
C ASN A 261 30.54 -5.03 -10.70
N ARG A 262 30.68 -4.71 -11.99
CA ARG A 262 31.43 -3.56 -12.50
C ARG A 262 30.95 -2.22 -11.91
N ALA A 263 29.65 -2.01 -11.73
CA ALA A 263 29.13 -0.75 -11.22
C ALA A 263 29.57 -0.52 -9.76
N TRP A 264 29.36 -1.52 -8.92
CA TRP A 264 29.68 -1.44 -7.50
C TRP A 264 31.18 -1.23 -7.24
N ILE A 265 32.06 -1.96 -7.95
CA ILE A 265 33.51 -1.86 -7.70
C ILE A 265 34.08 -0.51 -8.15
N ASN A 266 33.53 0.09 -9.23
CA ASN A 266 33.91 1.43 -9.65
C ASN A 266 33.57 2.48 -8.59
N GLU A 267 32.37 2.39 -8.03
CA GLU A 267 31.93 3.27 -6.95
C GLU A 267 32.78 3.08 -5.70
N LYS A 268 33.03 1.83 -5.30
CA LYS A 268 33.88 1.48 -4.16
C LYS A 268 35.30 2.04 -4.29
N VAL A 269 35.94 1.91 -5.45
CA VAL A 269 37.27 2.49 -5.71
C VAL A 269 37.22 4.02 -5.63
N GLY A 270 36.16 4.64 -6.15
CA GLY A 270 35.91 6.08 -6.00
C GLY A 270 35.88 6.50 -4.53
N PHE A 271 35.12 5.80 -3.69
CA PHE A 271 35.10 6.05 -2.24
C PHE A 271 36.46 5.83 -1.58
N MET A 272 37.18 4.76 -1.94
CA MET A 272 38.52 4.49 -1.41
C MET A 272 39.52 5.60 -1.77
N LEU A 273 39.43 6.19 -2.97
CA LEU A 273 40.25 7.32 -3.40
C LEU A 273 39.87 8.63 -2.72
N ALA A 274 38.61 8.82 -2.35
CA ALA A 274 38.13 10.01 -1.66
C ALA A 274 38.44 10.00 -0.16
N GLN A 275 38.74 8.84 0.42
CA GLN A 275 39.14 8.73 1.81
C GLN A 275 40.59 9.22 1.99
N ALA A 276 40.76 10.29 2.78
CA ALA A 276 42.06 10.86 3.09
C ALA A 276 42.90 9.89 3.94
N ASP A 277 43.94 9.33 3.31
CA ASP A 277 44.96 8.50 3.94
C ASP A 277 46.25 8.63 3.13
N ASP A 278 47.14 9.51 3.58
CA ASP A 278 48.40 9.84 2.86
C ASP A 278 49.42 8.69 2.90
N GLN A 279 49.20 7.68 3.73
CA GLN A 279 50.12 6.55 3.94
C GLN A 279 49.72 5.29 3.16
N ALA A 280 48.52 5.26 2.58
CA ALA A 280 48.01 4.10 1.84
C ALA A 280 47.67 4.43 0.38
N TYR A 281 48.01 3.50 -0.50
CA TYR A 281 47.62 3.49 -1.90
C TYR A 281 46.28 2.79 -2.05
N THR A 282 45.34 3.42 -2.76
CA THR A 282 44.23 2.69 -3.36
C THR A 282 44.78 1.91 -4.55
N THR A 283 44.62 0.60 -4.50
CA THR A 283 45.18 -0.34 -5.49
C THR A 283 44.04 -1.04 -6.21
N VAL A 284 44.11 -1.07 -7.53
CA VAL A 284 43.22 -1.84 -8.42
C VAL A 284 44.05 -2.90 -9.13
N MET A 285 43.60 -4.16 -9.04
CA MET A 285 44.19 -5.30 -9.73
C MET A 285 43.18 -5.84 -10.72
N PHE A 286 43.49 -5.74 -12.00
CA PHE A 286 42.68 -6.30 -13.08
C PHE A 286 43.18 -7.69 -13.42
N ILE A 287 42.29 -8.68 -13.42
CA ILE A 287 42.60 -10.10 -13.51
C ILE A 287 41.85 -10.67 -14.72
N ASP A 288 42.59 -11.34 -15.61
CA ASP A 288 42.04 -12.08 -16.74
C ASP A 288 42.45 -13.55 -16.64
N LEU A 289 41.49 -14.48 -16.81
CA LEU A 289 41.75 -15.91 -16.70
C LEU A 289 42.33 -16.48 -18.00
N ASN A 290 43.61 -16.82 -17.95
CA ASN A 290 44.28 -17.49 -19.06
C ASN A 290 43.72 -18.90 -19.25
N GLY A 291 43.22 -19.19 -20.45
CA GLY A 291 42.71 -20.50 -20.84
C GLY A 291 41.21 -20.71 -20.64
N PHE A 292 40.48 -19.72 -20.10
CA PHE A 292 39.03 -19.83 -19.88
C PHE A 292 38.25 -20.11 -21.17
N LYS A 293 38.57 -19.40 -22.25
CA LYS A 293 37.95 -19.64 -23.56
C LYS A 293 38.13 -21.09 -24.04
N ALA A 294 39.30 -21.68 -23.84
CA ALA A 294 39.56 -23.06 -24.22
C ALA A 294 38.71 -24.05 -23.41
N VAL A 295 38.45 -23.76 -22.13
CA VAL A 295 37.54 -24.56 -21.29
C VAL A 295 36.11 -24.50 -21.86
N ASN A 296 35.61 -23.31 -22.20
CA ASN A 296 34.29 -23.18 -22.81
C ASN A 296 34.18 -23.92 -24.15
N ASP A 297 35.18 -23.75 -25.01
CA ASP A 297 35.16 -24.33 -26.36
C ASP A 297 35.27 -25.87 -26.33
N LEU A 298 36.02 -26.43 -25.36
CA LEU A 298 36.28 -27.87 -25.27
C LEU A 298 35.28 -28.61 -24.37
N MET A 299 34.80 -27.96 -23.29
CA MET A 299 34.06 -28.60 -22.20
C MET A 299 32.66 -27.99 -21.99
N GLY A 300 32.29 -27.00 -22.80
CA GLY A 300 30.98 -26.36 -22.79
C GLY A 300 30.81 -25.24 -21.75
N HIS A 301 29.80 -24.40 -21.96
CA HIS A 301 29.53 -23.22 -21.12
C HIS A 301 29.17 -23.57 -19.68
N ALA A 302 28.50 -24.70 -19.42
CA ALA A 302 28.17 -25.12 -18.05
C ALA A 302 29.43 -25.38 -17.20
N THR A 303 30.46 -26.00 -17.78
CA THR A 303 31.76 -26.22 -17.15
C THR A 303 32.49 -24.88 -16.91
N GLY A 304 32.42 -23.97 -17.89
CA GLY A 304 32.96 -22.61 -17.73
C GLY A 304 32.26 -21.82 -16.61
N ASP A 305 30.94 -21.93 -16.51
CA ASP A 305 30.16 -21.28 -15.46
C ASP A 305 30.53 -21.82 -14.08
N ALA A 306 30.64 -23.14 -13.92
CA ALA A 306 31.11 -23.78 -12.70
C ALA A 306 32.56 -23.37 -12.34
N LEU A 307 33.43 -23.24 -13.34
CA LEU A 307 34.79 -22.75 -13.16
C LEU A 307 34.80 -21.31 -12.63
N LEU A 308 34.00 -20.42 -13.21
CA LEU A 308 33.90 -19.03 -12.76
C LEU A 308 33.38 -18.92 -11.33
N GLN A 309 32.44 -19.79 -10.94
CA GLN A 309 31.95 -19.87 -9.56
C GLN A 309 33.05 -20.28 -8.59
N GLN A 310 33.82 -21.32 -8.89
CA GLN A 310 34.95 -21.75 -8.04
C GLN A 310 36.09 -20.72 -8.00
N VAL A 311 36.41 -20.08 -9.13
CA VAL A 311 37.38 -18.97 -9.18
C VAL A 311 36.94 -17.85 -8.24
N SER A 312 35.66 -17.49 -8.28
CA SER A 312 35.10 -16.44 -7.45
C SER A 312 35.20 -16.76 -5.96
N GLU A 313 34.95 -18.02 -5.60
CA GLU A 313 35.11 -18.49 -4.23
C GLU A 313 36.58 -18.42 -3.79
N ARG A 314 37.53 -18.87 -4.62
CA ARG A 314 38.97 -18.75 -4.31
C ARG A 314 39.41 -17.30 -4.14
N LEU A 315 38.97 -16.42 -5.04
CA LEU A 315 39.29 -14.99 -4.94
C LEU A 315 38.75 -14.38 -3.64
N ARG A 316 37.52 -14.71 -3.22
CA ARG A 316 36.98 -14.26 -1.92
C ARG A 316 37.85 -14.71 -0.75
N HIS A 317 38.30 -15.97 -0.74
CA HIS A 317 39.17 -16.49 0.31
C HIS A 317 40.56 -15.83 0.34
N CYS A 318 41.00 -15.25 -0.77
CA CYS A 318 42.23 -14.47 -0.82
C CYS A 318 42.10 -13.06 -0.23
N MET A 319 40.89 -12.55 0.01
CA MET A 319 40.65 -11.17 0.45
C MET A 319 40.76 -11.02 1.97
N ARG A 320 41.34 -9.91 2.42
CA ARG A 320 41.35 -9.51 3.84
C ARG A 320 40.14 -8.62 4.15
N PRO A 321 39.79 -8.40 5.43
CA PRO A 321 38.79 -7.40 5.79
C PRO A 321 39.15 -6.03 5.21
N GLY A 322 38.25 -5.46 4.40
CA GLY A 322 38.45 -4.18 3.71
C GLY A 322 38.85 -4.29 2.24
N ASP A 323 39.36 -5.45 1.80
CA ASP A 323 39.58 -5.74 0.38
C ASP A 323 38.26 -6.12 -0.29
N SER A 324 38.12 -5.77 -1.57
CA SER A 324 36.92 -6.04 -2.36
C SER A 324 37.28 -6.79 -3.63
N VAL A 325 36.44 -7.75 -4.02
CA VAL A 325 36.53 -8.47 -5.29
C VAL A 325 35.24 -8.35 -6.08
N ALA A 326 35.35 -8.15 -7.39
CA ALA A 326 34.24 -8.04 -8.32
C ALA A 326 34.52 -8.79 -9.62
N ARG A 327 33.46 -9.21 -10.31
CA ARG A 327 33.52 -9.71 -11.68
C ARG A 327 32.98 -8.64 -12.63
N LEU A 328 33.74 -8.34 -13.68
CA LEU A 328 33.35 -7.32 -14.64
C LEU A 328 32.51 -7.88 -15.80
N GLY A 329 32.66 -9.16 -16.08
CA GLY A 329 32.02 -9.90 -17.18
C GLY A 329 32.98 -10.91 -17.79
N GLY A 330 32.48 -11.96 -18.44
CA GLY A 330 33.34 -12.99 -19.04
C GLY A 330 34.29 -13.64 -18.03
N ASP A 331 35.58 -13.61 -18.32
CA ASP A 331 36.71 -14.06 -17.49
C ASP A 331 37.44 -12.92 -16.76
N GLU A 332 36.88 -11.71 -16.73
CA GLU A 332 37.50 -10.53 -16.12
C GLU A 332 37.06 -10.33 -14.67
N PHE A 333 38.03 -10.24 -13.76
CA PHE A 333 37.83 -9.95 -12.35
C PHE A 333 38.65 -8.72 -11.94
N VAL A 334 38.19 -8.04 -10.89
CA VAL A 334 38.92 -6.92 -10.28
C VAL A 334 39.00 -7.10 -8.78
N VAL A 335 40.17 -6.83 -8.23
CA VAL A 335 40.38 -6.64 -6.80
C VAL A 335 40.69 -5.17 -6.51
N ALA A 336 40.04 -4.61 -5.49
CA ALA A 336 40.32 -3.29 -4.96
C ALA A 336 40.78 -3.41 -3.50
N ALA A 337 41.93 -2.83 -3.17
CA ALA A 337 42.54 -2.94 -1.84
C ALA A 337 43.23 -1.64 -1.43
N LYS A 338 43.43 -1.45 -0.11
CA LYS A 338 44.33 -0.42 0.43
C LYS A 338 45.68 -1.07 0.73
N CYS A 339 46.73 -0.62 0.05
CA CYS A 339 48.09 -1.15 0.19
C CYS A 339 49.02 -0.07 0.71
N SER A 340 49.88 -0.38 1.69
CA SER A 340 50.87 0.58 2.21
C SER A 340 52.01 0.86 1.20
N ASN A 341 52.34 -0.10 0.36
CA ASN A 341 53.40 -0.01 -0.64
C ASN A 341 53.19 -1.00 -1.80
N HIS A 342 54.10 -0.99 -2.77
CA HIS A 342 54.07 -1.91 -3.93
C HIS A 342 54.28 -3.37 -3.51
N GLU A 343 55.05 -3.65 -2.46
CA GLU A 343 55.27 -5.02 -1.96
C GLU A 343 53.99 -5.63 -1.40
N ALA A 344 53.18 -4.85 -0.69
CA ALA A 344 51.88 -5.26 -0.18
C ALA A 344 50.91 -5.60 -1.33
N ALA A 345 50.92 -4.80 -2.40
CA ALA A 345 50.15 -5.08 -3.60
C ALA A 345 50.63 -6.37 -4.30
N SER A 346 51.95 -6.53 -4.47
CA SER A 346 52.54 -7.77 -5.02
C SER A 346 52.16 -9.00 -4.21
N ALA A 347 52.13 -8.91 -2.87
CA ALA A 347 51.77 -10.02 -2.00
C ALA A 347 50.30 -10.46 -2.16
N ILE A 348 49.38 -9.55 -2.50
CA ILE A 348 48.00 -9.90 -2.84
C ILE A 348 47.95 -10.57 -4.21
N ALA A 349 48.64 -10.01 -5.21
CA ALA A 349 48.66 -10.57 -6.57
C ALA A 349 49.25 -11.99 -6.60
N LEU A 350 50.38 -12.22 -5.92
CA LEU A 350 50.99 -13.55 -5.79
C LEU A 350 50.05 -14.54 -5.09
N ARG A 351 49.42 -14.14 -3.98
CA ARG A 351 48.43 -14.97 -3.28
C ARG A 351 47.27 -15.37 -4.19
N ILE A 352 46.81 -14.47 -5.05
CA ILE A 352 45.76 -14.76 -6.04
C ILE A 352 46.29 -15.76 -7.08
N ILE A 353 47.45 -15.50 -7.68
CA ILE A 353 48.05 -16.38 -8.69
C ILE A 353 48.23 -17.80 -8.14
N ASP A 354 48.84 -17.94 -6.96
CA ASP A 354 49.09 -19.24 -6.32
C ASP A 354 47.77 -20.00 -6.07
N SER A 355 46.74 -19.30 -5.59
CA SER A 355 45.41 -19.87 -5.36
C SER A 355 44.74 -20.34 -6.65
N LEU A 356 44.90 -19.60 -7.75
CA LEU A 356 44.30 -19.94 -9.05
C LEU A 356 45.08 -21.02 -9.82
N GLN A 357 46.37 -21.25 -9.52
CA GLN A 357 47.17 -22.32 -10.13
C GLN A 357 46.78 -23.73 -9.66
N ALA A 358 46.17 -23.86 -8.48
CA ALA A 358 45.67 -25.15 -8.01
C ALA A 358 44.57 -25.69 -8.95
N PRO A 359 44.51 -27.02 -9.21
CA PRO A 359 43.49 -27.59 -10.11
C PRO A 359 42.08 -27.34 -9.58
N PHE A 360 41.13 -27.09 -10.48
CA PHE A 360 39.70 -26.96 -10.20
C PHE A 360 39.01 -28.29 -10.50
N ALA A 361 38.42 -28.91 -9.49
CA ALA A 361 37.67 -30.15 -9.66
C ALA A 361 36.26 -29.83 -10.16
N ILE A 362 35.99 -30.10 -11.44
CA ILE A 362 34.68 -29.84 -12.08
C ILE A 362 34.28 -31.13 -12.81
N ASP A 363 33.11 -31.68 -12.47
CA ASP A 363 32.58 -32.92 -13.08
C ASP A 363 33.59 -34.08 -13.12
N ASN A 364 34.31 -34.30 -12.00
CA ASN A 364 35.38 -35.30 -11.85
C ASN A 364 36.60 -35.12 -12.80
N MET A 365 36.79 -33.93 -13.36
CA MET A 365 37.98 -33.56 -14.13
C MET A 365 38.77 -32.46 -13.43
N ASP A 366 40.10 -32.54 -13.55
CA ASP A 366 41.01 -31.49 -13.08
C ASP A 366 41.21 -30.45 -14.19
N VAL A 367 40.60 -29.28 -14.02
CA VAL A 367 40.79 -28.14 -14.92
C VAL A 367 41.89 -27.23 -14.37
N ARG A 368 42.85 -26.86 -15.22
CA ARG A 368 43.92 -25.92 -14.87
C ARG A 368 43.81 -24.66 -15.72
N ILE A 369 43.80 -23.52 -15.04
CA ILE A 369 43.84 -22.20 -15.66
C ILE A 369 44.98 -21.38 -15.04
N GLY A 370 45.38 -20.32 -15.73
CA GLY A 370 46.25 -19.30 -15.18
C GLY A 370 45.50 -17.99 -15.02
N ALA A 371 46.18 -16.98 -14.49
CA ALA A 371 45.69 -15.61 -14.47
C ALA A 371 46.79 -14.67 -14.93
N ALA A 372 46.41 -13.59 -15.63
CA ALA A 372 47.25 -12.43 -15.86
C ALA A 372 46.71 -11.29 -15.00
N ILE A 373 47.59 -10.63 -14.23
CA ILE A 373 47.18 -9.56 -13.31
C ILE A 373 47.87 -8.24 -13.66
N GLY A 374 47.11 -7.19 -13.91
CA GLY A 374 47.61 -5.83 -14.04
C GLY A 374 47.31 -5.01 -12.79
N ILE A 375 48.29 -4.29 -12.27
CA ILE A 375 48.18 -3.56 -11.00
C ILE A 375 48.37 -2.07 -11.24
N SER A 376 47.42 -1.25 -10.74
CA SER A 376 47.55 0.20 -10.70
C SER A 376 47.35 0.72 -9.27
N LEU A 377 48.19 1.68 -8.87
CA LEU A 377 48.17 2.28 -7.54
C LEU A 377 48.02 3.79 -7.67
N ALA A 378 47.25 4.39 -6.77
CA ALA A 378 47.18 5.83 -6.63
C ALA A 378 47.04 6.24 -5.16
N ARG A 379 47.53 7.44 -4.85
CA ARG A 379 47.31 8.07 -3.56
C ARG A 379 46.06 8.95 -3.60
N PHE A 380 45.63 9.39 -2.43
CA PHE A 380 44.57 10.39 -2.30
C PHE A 380 44.87 11.60 -3.20
N GLY A 381 43.89 12.01 -4.00
CA GLY A 381 43.98 13.18 -4.87
C GLY A 381 44.87 13.06 -6.11
N THR A 382 45.53 11.91 -6.37
CA THR A 382 46.46 11.79 -7.51
C THR A 382 45.86 11.17 -8.77
N ALA A 383 44.70 10.52 -8.68
CA ALA A 383 44.06 9.87 -9.82
C ALA A 383 42.54 9.70 -9.60
N THR A 384 41.83 9.43 -10.70
CA THR A 384 40.41 9.06 -10.69
C THR A 384 40.26 7.54 -10.77
N ALA A 385 39.12 7.00 -10.30
CA ALA A 385 38.83 5.57 -10.40
C ALA A 385 39.00 5.07 -11.84
N LYS A 386 38.44 5.80 -12.82
CA LYS A 386 38.57 5.50 -14.26
C LYS A 386 40.03 5.32 -14.68
N MET A 387 40.94 6.21 -14.25
CA MET A 387 42.36 6.10 -14.56
C MET A 387 43.00 4.85 -13.96
N LEU A 388 42.67 4.47 -12.71
CA LEU A 388 43.22 3.24 -12.11
C LEU A 388 42.78 2.00 -12.87
N PHE A 389 41.51 1.92 -13.27
CA PHE A 389 41.00 0.79 -14.05
C PHE A 389 41.68 0.72 -15.43
N GLU A 390 41.78 1.84 -16.16
CA GLU A 390 42.43 1.89 -17.48
C GLU A 390 43.93 1.53 -17.40
N ASN A 391 44.61 1.99 -16.35
CA ASN A 391 46.03 1.70 -16.12
C ASN A 391 46.24 0.22 -15.75
N ALA A 392 45.38 -0.32 -14.88
CA ALA A 392 45.44 -1.73 -14.49
C ALA A 392 45.13 -2.65 -15.67
N ASP A 393 44.17 -2.31 -16.52
CA ASP A 393 43.83 -3.05 -17.74
C ASP A 393 45.01 -3.08 -18.74
N LYS A 394 45.63 -1.93 -18.99
CA LYS A 394 46.85 -1.85 -19.82
C LYS A 394 47.99 -2.72 -19.29
N ALA A 395 48.20 -2.70 -17.97
CA ALA A 395 49.22 -3.53 -17.32
C ALA A 395 48.87 -5.03 -17.41
N MET A 396 47.59 -5.39 -17.29
CA MET A 396 47.11 -6.76 -17.39
C MET A 396 47.34 -7.31 -18.81
N TYR A 397 47.08 -6.50 -19.84
CA TYR A 397 47.37 -6.87 -21.23
C TYR A 397 48.86 -7.12 -21.46
N GLN A 398 49.74 -6.32 -20.85
CA GLN A 398 51.19 -6.55 -20.88
C GLN A 398 51.59 -7.85 -20.17
N ALA A 399 51.00 -8.15 -19.01
CA ALA A 399 51.21 -9.41 -18.31
C ALA A 399 50.76 -10.61 -19.16
N LYS A 400 49.60 -10.51 -19.83
CA LYS A 400 49.06 -11.54 -20.72
C LYS A 400 49.99 -11.81 -21.91
N ALA A 401 50.63 -10.79 -22.47
CA ALA A 401 51.57 -10.91 -23.58
C ALA A 401 52.85 -11.69 -23.21
N ARG A 402 53.29 -11.66 -21.95
CA ARG A 402 54.49 -12.37 -21.47
C ARG A 402 54.29 -13.88 -21.32
N ARG A 403 53.03 -14.35 -21.27
CA ARG A 403 52.63 -15.78 -21.19
C ARG A 403 53.25 -16.59 -20.05
N ASP A 404 53.79 -15.93 -19.03
CA ASP A 404 54.45 -16.55 -17.88
C ASP A 404 53.51 -16.69 -16.66
N GLY A 405 52.24 -16.26 -16.77
CA GLY A 405 51.29 -16.31 -15.65
C GLY A 405 51.68 -15.36 -14.51
N SER A 406 52.15 -14.17 -14.88
CA SER A 406 52.67 -13.17 -13.95
C SER A 406 51.70 -12.01 -13.70
N TYR A 407 52.09 -11.13 -12.78
CA TYR A 407 51.49 -9.82 -12.59
C TYR A 407 52.42 -8.72 -13.15
N GLN A 408 51.85 -7.58 -13.51
CA GLN A 408 52.59 -6.42 -14.00
C GLN A 408 52.04 -5.14 -13.35
N PHE A 409 52.92 -4.27 -12.86
CA PHE A 409 52.53 -2.92 -12.45
C PHE A 409 52.40 -2.02 -13.69
N PHE A 410 51.44 -1.11 -13.64
CA PHE A 410 51.35 -0.04 -14.62
C PHE A 410 52.53 0.91 -14.44
N GLU A 411 53.35 1.01 -15.48
CA GLU A 411 54.39 2.02 -15.61
C GLU A 411 53.95 3.03 -16.68
N PRO A 412 53.91 4.34 -16.38
CA PRO A 412 53.73 5.35 -17.40
C PRO A 412 54.83 5.18 -18.45
N ALA A 413 54.49 5.28 -19.75
CA ALA A 413 55.50 5.31 -20.78
C ALA A 413 56.48 6.46 -20.46
N ALA A 414 57.78 6.15 -20.37
CA ALA A 414 58.79 7.18 -20.25
C ALA A 414 58.67 8.12 -21.47
N GLU A 415 58.45 9.40 -21.22
CA GLU A 415 58.45 10.45 -22.25
C GLU A 415 59.78 10.56 -22.99
#